data_AF-A0A3S0BI16-F1
#
_entry.id   AF-A0A3S0BI16-F1
#
_cell.length_a   1.000
_cell.length_b   1.000
_cell.length_c   1.000
_cell.angle_alpha   90.00
_cell.angle_beta   90.00
_cell.angle_gamma   90.00
#
_symmetry.space_group_name_H-M   'P 1'
#
loop_
_entity.id
_entity.type
_entity.pdbx_description
1 polymer ?
#
loop_
_entity_poly.entity_id
_entity_poly.type
_entity_poly.pdbx_seq_one_letter_code
_entity_poly.pdbx_strand_id
1 'polypeptide(L)'
;MLDDELEKSWLPDILYHVTPKENLKSILQTGIKLNTIGQSFLNRNYKTPRVYLATSLIAAYEIQTNFNSHDGKDYIILELDTKKLNGPFFNDELYLHGIYTHSKVNKQAILKTIDPNTLIFQDTDLENMYNQDWLEYDAPLPTIREDILKKDILREGILREAIVLKRFQDF
;
A
#
# COMPACT_ATOMS: atom_id res chain seq x y z
N MET A 1 9.92 14.58 -21.81
CA MET A 1 10.49 15.22 -20.63
C MET A 1 11.04 14.09 -19.76
N LEU A 2 12.24 14.26 -19.21
CA LEU A 2 12.74 13.37 -18.17
C LEU A 2 12.00 13.81 -16.90
N ASP A 3 11.34 12.88 -16.22
CA ASP A 3 10.66 13.20 -14.96
C ASP A 3 11.73 13.60 -13.93
N ASP A 4 11.47 14.63 -13.13
CA ASP A 4 12.45 15.14 -12.17
C ASP A 4 12.71 14.11 -11.06
N GLU A 5 13.98 13.75 -10.88
CA GLU A 5 14.41 12.82 -9.85
C GLU A 5 14.32 13.48 -8.46
N LEU A 6 13.69 12.78 -7.52
CA LEU A 6 13.55 13.19 -6.14
C LEU A 6 14.77 12.76 -5.32
N GLU A 7 15.26 13.66 -4.46
CA GLU A 7 16.25 13.29 -3.46
C GLU A 7 15.62 12.35 -2.43
N LYS A 8 16.29 11.25 -2.11
CA LYS A 8 15.81 10.27 -1.12
C LYS A 8 15.58 10.89 0.27
N SER A 9 16.31 11.96 0.61
CA SER A 9 16.14 12.74 1.85
C SER A 9 14.84 13.53 1.93
N TRP A 10 14.15 13.76 0.81
CA TRP A 10 12.86 14.43 0.80
C TRP A 10 11.70 13.46 1.03
N LEU A 11 11.97 12.15 0.91
CA LEU A 11 10.94 11.13 1.07
C LEU A 11 10.62 10.91 2.56
N PRO A 12 9.36 10.62 2.90
CA PRO A 12 9.01 10.21 4.25
C PRO A 12 9.74 8.92 4.64
N ASP A 13 9.94 8.70 5.94
CA ASP A 13 10.56 7.48 6.46
C ASP A 13 9.79 6.21 6.04
N ILE A 14 8.49 6.36 5.80
CA ILE A 14 7.57 5.30 5.38
C ILE A 14 6.92 5.65 4.04
N LEU A 15 6.91 4.69 3.11
CA LEU A 15 6.14 4.76 1.88
C LEU A 15 5.14 3.61 1.81
N TYR A 16 4.12 3.74 0.97
CA TYR A 16 3.05 2.76 0.88
C TYR A 16 2.89 2.23 -0.53
N HIS A 17 2.59 0.94 -0.69
CA HIS A 17 2.29 0.34 -1.98
C HIS A 17 0.93 -0.36 -1.96
N VAL A 18 0.11 -0.10 -2.97
CA VAL A 18 -1.21 -0.72 -3.15
C VAL A 18 -1.08 -1.88 -4.13
N THR A 19 -1.61 -3.05 -3.77
CA THR A 19 -1.56 -4.25 -4.64
C THR A 19 -2.80 -5.13 -4.45
N PRO A 20 -3.24 -5.86 -5.50
CA PRO A 20 -4.28 -6.87 -5.33
C PRO A 20 -3.91 -7.91 -4.28
N LYS A 21 -4.86 -8.30 -3.45
CA LYS A 21 -4.67 -9.24 -2.33
C LYS A 21 -4.15 -10.59 -2.80
N GLU A 22 -4.48 -11.03 -4.01
CA GLU A 22 -3.95 -12.27 -4.59
C GLU A 22 -2.42 -12.26 -4.77
N ASN A 23 -1.80 -11.08 -4.89
CA ASN A 23 -0.35 -10.96 -5.08
C ASN A 23 0.44 -11.06 -3.77
N LEU A 24 -0.22 -10.92 -2.61
CA LEU A 24 0.41 -10.81 -1.30
C LEU A 24 1.41 -11.94 -1.04
N LYS A 25 1.00 -13.18 -1.27
CA LYS A 25 1.85 -14.36 -1.02
C LYS A 25 3.16 -14.30 -1.83
N SER A 26 3.07 -13.93 -3.11
CA SER A 26 4.23 -13.81 -4.00
C SER A 26 5.15 -12.66 -3.58
N ILE A 27 4.56 -11.53 -3.18
CA ILE A 27 5.29 -10.34 -2.74
C ILE A 27 6.04 -10.60 -1.43
N LEU A 28 5.41 -11.24 -0.44
CA LEU A 28 6.08 -11.59 0.81
C LEU A 28 7.24 -12.58 0.60
N GLN A 29 7.17 -13.42 -0.43
CA GLN A 29 8.23 -14.37 -0.76
C GLN A 29 9.40 -13.74 -1.53
N THR A 30 9.10 -12.86 -2.50
CA THR A 30 10.06 -12.41 -3.52
C THR A 30 10.25 -10.90 -3.65
N GLY A 31 9.50 -10.09 -2.89
CA GLY A 31 9.44 -8.64 -3.03
C GLY A 31 8.46 -8.17 -4.10
N ILE A 32 8.33 -6.85 -4.25
CA ILE A 32 7.50 -6.25 -5.31
C ILE A 32 8.35 -6.19 -6.58
N LYS A 33 7.91 -6.93 -7.58
CA LYS A 33 8.54 -6.94 -8.90
C LYS A 33 8.02 -5.79 -9.73
N LEU A 34 8.89 -5.25 -10.58
CA LEU A 34 8.48 -4.40 -11.68
C LEU A 34 7.64 -5.25 -12.63
N ASN A 35 6.34 -4.98 -12.69
CA ASN A 35 5.52 -5.56 -13.75
C ASN A 35 5.74 -4.76 -15.04
N THR A 36 5.77 -5.48 -16.15
CA THR A 36 6.01 -4.94 -17.50
C THR A 36 5.09 -3.77 -17.82
N ILE A 37 5.59 -2.81 -18.60
CA ILE A 37 4.86 -1.78 -19.40
C ILE A 37 3.34 -1.88 -19.17
N GLY A 38 2.86 -1.17 -18.15
CA GLY A 38 1.47 -1.21 -17.73
C GLY A 38 0.68 -0.07 -18.34
N GLN A 39 -0.62 -0.26 -18.50
CA GLN A 39 -1.56 0.82 -18.73
C GLN A 39 -2.17 1.17 -17.36
N SER A 40 -2.09 2.43 -16.92
CA SER A 40 -2.84 2.90 -15.73
C SER A 40 -4.33 2.62 -15.91
N PHE A 41 -5.12 2.59 -14.84
CA PHE A 41 -6.60 2.62 -14.98
C PHE A 41 -7.10 3.88 -15.71
N LEU A 42 -6.30 4.95 -15.77
CA LEU A 42 -6.53 6.16 -16.57
C LEU A 42 -6.16 5.98 -18.06
N ASN A 43 -5.98 4.75 -18.54
CA ASN A 43 -5.57 4.40 -19.90
C ASN A 43 -4.22 4.97 -20.38
N ARG A 44 -3.35 5.49 -19.51
CA ARG A 44 -1.99 5.89 -19.87
C ARG A 44 -1.04 4.70 -19.91
N ASN A 45 -0.41 4.50 -21.06
CA ASN A 45 0.68 3.53 -21.21
C ASN A 45 1.97 4.07 -20.61
N TYR A 46 2.48 3.40 -19.58
CA TYR A 46 3.79 3.70 -19.03
C TYR A 46 4.86 3.05 -19.89
N LYS A 47 5.74 3.86 -20.47
CA LYS A 47 6.82 3.39 -21.34
C LYS A 47 7.87 2.54 -20.62
N THR A 48 7.93 2.65 -19.30
CA THR A 48 8.91 1.98 -18.44
C THR A 48 8.19 1.29 -17.27
N PRO A 49 8.59 0.08 -16.86
CA PRO A 49 8.08 -0.56 -15.65
C PRO A 49 8.31 0.30 -14.41
N ARG A 50 7.29 0.44 -13.55
CA ARG A 50 7.34 1.28 -12.35
C ARG A 50 6.76 0.52 -11.16
N VAL A 51 7.28 0.77 -9.96
CA VAL A 51 6.58 0.50 -8.70
C VAL A 51 6.01 1.82 -8.22
N TYR A 52 4.68 1.90 -8.17
CA TYR A 52 3.96 3.05 -7.61
C TYR A 52 4.01 3.01 -6.08
N LEU A 53 4.24 4.16 -5.50
CA LEU A 53 4.36 4.38 -4.08
C LEU A 53 3.52 5.61 -3.70
N ALA A 54 2.82 5.54 -2.58
CA ALA A 54 2.17 6.68 -1.98
C ALA A 54 3.02 7.20 -0.82
N THR A 55 3.09 8.52 -0.68
CA THR A 55 3.87 9.20 0.37
C THR A 55 3.13 9.26 1.70
N SER A 56 1.82 8.97 1.71
CA SER A 56 1.00 8.91 2.91
C SER A 56 0.03 7.72 2.88
N LEU A 57 -0.43 7.29 4.06
CA LEU A 57 -1.40 6.18 4.16
C LEU A 57 -2.76 6.56 3.55
N ILE A 58 -3.17 7.83 3.72
CA ILE A 58 -4.40 8.35 3.14
C ILE A 58 -4.36 8.36 1.60
N ALA A 59 -3.23 8.72 0.99
CA ALA A 59 -3.05 8.62 -0.45
C ALA A 59 -3.10 7.16 -0.93
N ALA A 60 -2.49 6.22 -0.20
CA ALA A 60 -2.61 4.79 -0.51
C ALA A 60 -4.06 4.29 -0.40
N TYR A 61 -4.82 4.77 0.58
CA TYR A 61 -6.23 4.46 0.76
C TYR A 61 -7.09 5.01 -0.37
N GLU A 62 -6.84 6.24 -0.83
CA GLU A 62 -7.54 6.83 -1.97
C GLU A 62 -7.24 6.06 -3.27
N ILE A 63 -5.96 5.76 -3.54
CA ILE A 63 -5.54 4.96 -4.70
C ILE A 63 -6.20 3.58 -4.70
N GLN A 64 -6.22 2.88 -3.56
CA GLN A 64 -6.86 1.56 -3.51
C GLN A 64 -8.36 1.64 -3.78
N THR A 65 -9.03 2.68 -3.28
CA THR A 65 -10.47 2.89 -3.49
C THR A 65 -10.76 3.12 -4.97
N ASN A 66 -9.91 3.88 -5.66
CA ASN A 66 -10.00 4.10 -7.10
C ASN A 66 -9.77 2.80 -7.90
N PHE A 67 -8.75 2.01 -7.55
CA PHE A 67 -8.48 0.73 -8.22
C PHE A 67 -9.59 -0.29 -8.00
N ASN A 68 -10.05 -0.46 -6.75
CA ASN A 68 -11.14 -1.37 -6.39
C ASN A 68 -12.43 -1.01 -7.13
N SER A 69 -12.76 0.29 -7.24
CA SER A 69 -13.92 0.76 -8.00
C SER A 69 -13.84 0.45 -9.50
N HIS A 70 -12.62 0.33 -10.03
CA HIS A 70 -12.37 0.11 -11.45
C HIS A 70 -12.46 -1.37 -11.85
N ASP A 71 -11.84 -2.27 -11.09
CA ASP A 71 -11.74 -3.70 -11.46
C ASP A 71 -12.43 -4.67 -10.50
N GLY A 72 -13.00 -4.17 -9.40
CA GLY A 72 -13.74 -4.95 -8.41
C GLY A 72 -12.88 -5.91 -7.58
N LYS A 73 -11.55 -5.81 -7.62
CA LYS A 73 -10.66 -6.69 -6.86
C LYS A 73 -10.41 -6.19 -5.44
N ASP A 74 -10.16 -7.11 -4.52
CA ASP A 74 -9.71 -6.76 -3.18
C ASP A 74 -8.25 -6.29 -3.21
N TYR A 75 -7.99 -5.08 -2.72
CA TYR A 75 -6.65 -4.54 -2.59
C TYR A 75 -6.19 -4.53 -1.13
N ILE A 76 -4.88 -4.54 -0.95
CA ILE A 76 -4.20 -4.36 0.33
C ILE A 76 -3.16 -3.26 0.21
N ILE A 77 -2.79 -2.68 1.34
CA ILE A 77 -1.72 -1.69 1.43
C ILE A 77 -0.51 -2.32 2.12
N LEU A 78 0.66 -2.14 1.54
CA LEU A 78 1.95 -2.54 2.11
C LEU A 78 2.65 -1.30 2.63
N GLU A 79 3.05 -1.32 3.90
CA GLU A 79 3.92 -0.31 4.48
C GLU A 79 5.39 -0.67 4.24
N LEU A 80 6.16 0.28 3.74
CA LEU A 80 7.54 0.08 3.29
C LEU A 80 8.49 1.01 4.05
N ASP A 81 9.61 0.45 4.50
CA ASP A 81 10.74 1.18 5.06
C ASP A 81 11.54 1.86 3.95
N THR A 82 11.42 3.18 3.81
CA THR A 82 12.06 3.97 2.75
C THR A 82 13.58 3.81 2.76
N LYS A 83 14.20 3.59 3.93
CA LYS A 83 15.65 3.44 4.05
C LYS A 83 16.14 2.20 3.29
N LYS A 84 15.32 1.15 3.23
CA LYS A 84 15.61 -0.12 2.53
C LYS A 84 15.23 -0.11 1.04
N LEU A 85 14.62 0.96 0.55
CA LEU A 85 14.28 1.11 -0.87
C LEU A 85 15.47 1.62 -1.68
N ASN A 86 15.56 1.16 -2.92
CA ASN A 86 16.55 1.65 -3.87
C ASN A 86 15.89 2.68 -4.78
N GLY A 87 16.54 3.83 -4.99
CA GLY A 87 16.14 4.82 -5.98
C GLY A 87 16.52 4.38 -7.41
N PRO A 88 16.42 5.29 -8.40
CA PRO A 88 15.90 6.66 -8.28
C PRO A 88 14.39 6.71 -8.01
N PHE A 89 13.91 7.85 -7.50
CA PHE A 89 12.50 8.12 -7.23
C PHE A 89 12.04 9.33 -8.03
N PHE A 90 10.76 9.36 -8.42
CA PHE A 90 10.20 10.40 -9.27
C PHE A 90 8.78 10.73 -8.81
N ASN A 91 8.37 11.99 -8.96
CA ASN A 91 6.96 12.35 -8.78
C ASN A 91 6.08 11.64 -9.80
N ASP A 92 4.88 11.24 -9.39
CA ASP A 92 3.83 10.79 -10.29
C ASP A 92 2.70 11.81 -10.34
N GLU A 93 2.68 12.65 -11.37
CA GLU A 93 1.64 13.68 -11.53
C GLU A 93 0.22 13.12 -11.69
N LEU A 94 0.06 11.82 -11.92
CA LEU A 94 -1.26 11.20 -12.09
C LEU A 94 -1.93 10.82 -10.77
N TYR A 95 -1.12 10.69 -9.72
CA TYR A 95 -1.58 10.27 -8.41
C TYR A 95 -1.14 11.32 -7.42
N LEU A 96 -2.12 11.97 -6.81
CA LEU A 96 -1.84 12.93 -5.75
C LEU A 96 -1.05 12.23 -4.64
N HIS A 97 0.04 12.88 -4.20
CA HIS A 97 0.96 12.33 -3.20
C HIS A 97 1.59 10.99 -3.64
N GLY A 98 1.55 10.71 -4.94
CA GLY A 98 2.12 9.54 -5.60
C GLY A 98 3.52 9.82 -6.12
N ILE A 99 4.39 8.84 -5.91
CA ILE A 99 5.72 8.78 -6.49
C ILE A 99 5.91 7.40 -7.11
N TYR A 100 6.98 7.23 -7.87
CA TYR A 100 7.34 5.91 -8.38
C TYR A 100 8.84 5.69 -8.41
N THR A 101 9.23 4.42 -8.53
CA THR A 101 10.61 4.02 -8.79
C THR A 101 10.69 2.99 -9.92
N HIS A 102 11.80 2.99 -10.65
CA HIS A 102 12.16 1.92 -11.60
C HIS A 102 12.92 0.77 -10.94
N SER A 103 13.08 0.80 -9.62
CA SER A 103 13.73 -0.25 -8.85
C SER A 103 12.72 -1.26 -8.30
N LYS A 104 13.16 -2.51 -8.18
CA LYS A 104 12.40 -3.53 -7.46
C LYS A 104 12.42 -3.23 -5.96
N VAL A 105 11.33 -3.56 -5.25
CA VAL A 105 11.28 -3.47 -3.79
C VAL A 105 11.58 -4.83 -3.18
N ASN A 106 12.62 -4.90 -2.36
CA ASN A 106 12.97 -6.15 -1.68
C ASN A 106 12.00 -6.44 -0.53
N LYS A 107 11.72 -7.72 -0.26
CA LYS A 107 10.78 -8.12 0.80
C LYS A 107 11.16 -7.62 2.19
N GLN A 108 12.45 -7.43 2.48
CA GLN A 108 12.90 -6.89 3.77
C GLN A 108 12.52 -5.42 4.00
N ALA A 109 12.11 -4.70 2.94
CA ALA A 109 11.56 -3.37 3.05
C ALA A 109 10.10 -3.38 3.52
N ILE A 110 9.38 -4.50 3.39
CA ILE A 110 7.97 -4.59 3.78
C ILE A 110 7.88 -4.74 5.30
N LEU A 111 7.28 -3.75 5.96
CA LEU A 111 7.12 -3.70 7.41
C LEU A 111 5.81 -4.36 7.84
N LYS A 112 4.71 -4.01 7.19
CA LYS A 112 3.38 -4.54 7.51
C LYS A 112 2.44 -4.56 6.31
N THR A 113 1.41 -5.39 6.42
CA THR A 113 0.26 -5.41 5.51
C THR A 113 -0.94 -4.84 6.23
N ILE A 114 -1.65 -3.93 5.57
CA ILE A 114 -2.81 -3.20 6.09
C ILE A 114 -4.01 -3.57 5.22
N ASP A 115 -5.10 -3.97 5.86
CA ASP A 115 -6.39 -4.13 5.19
C ASP A 115 -7.08 -2.76 5.13
N PRO A 116 -7.26 -2.17 3.94
CA PRO A 116 -7.84 -0.83 3.82
C PRO A 116 -9.27 -0.75 4.35
N ASN A 117 -10.01 -1.86 4.40
CA ASN A 117 -11.38 -1.89 4.95
C ASN A 117 -11.41 -1.65 6.47
N THR A 118 -10.26 -1.70 7.13
CA THR A 118 -10.13 -1.38 8.56
C THR A 118 -9.86 0.10 8.82
N LEU A 119 -9.60 0.89 7.78
CA LEU A 119 -9.26 2.30 7.89
C LEU A 119 -10.50 3.18 7.67
N ILE A 120 -10.61 4.25 8.44
CA ILE A 120 -11.59 5.32 8.23
C ILE A 120 -10.83 6.65 8.23
N PHE A 121 -10.92 7.37 7.12
CA PHE A 121 -10.54 8.77 6.99
C PHE A 121 -11.80 9.63 6.90
N GLN A 122 -11.76 10.85 7.42
CA GLN A 122 -12.84 11.82 7.28
C GLN A 122 -12.76 12.49 5.91
N ASP A 123 -13.88 12.98 5.39
CA ASP A 123 -13.91 13.69 4.11
C ASP A 123 -12.97 14.91 4.12
N THR A 124 -12.86 15.58 5.27
CA THR A 124 -11.93 16.70 5.49
C THR A 124 -10.47 16.28 5.39
N ASP A 125 -10.13 15.04 5.75
CA ASP A 125 -8.76 14.53 5.63
C ASP A 125 -8.36 14.41 4.16
N LEU A 126 -9.27 13.88 3.34
CA LEU A 126 -9.10 13.76 1.89
C LEU A 126 -9.02 15.14 1.23
N GLU A 127 -9.94 16.05 1.57
CA GLU A 127 -9.92 17.42 1.07
C GLU A 127 -8.60 18.13 1.39
N ASN A 128 -8.09 17.97 2.61
CA ASN A 128 -6.80 18.53 3.01
C ASN A 128 -5.64 17.94 2.20
N MET A 129 -5.67 16.63 1.93
CA MET A 129 -4.68 15.98 1.06
C MET A 129 -4.67 16.62 -0.34
N TYR A 130 -5.83 16.89 -0.95
CA TYR A 130 -5.93 17.53 -2.27
C TYR A 130 -5.45 18.97 -2.33
N ASN A 131 -5.41 19.67 -1.19
CA ASN A 131 -5.05 21.08 -1.12
C ASN A 131 -3.61 21.33 -0.64
N GLN A 132 -2.81 20.29 -0.40
CA GLN A 132 -1.47 20.42 0.16
C GLN A 132 -0.43 19.67 -0.67
N ASP A 133 0.78 20.24 -0.76
CA ASP A 133 1.95 19.56 -1.32
C ASP A 133 2.38 18.43 -0.38
N TRP A 134 2.70 17.27 -0.92
CA TRP A 134 3.07 16.11 -0.12
C TRP A 134 4.38 16.32 0.68
N LEU A 135 5.26 17.21 0.24
CA LEU A 135 6.49 17.56 0.95
C LEU A 135 6.21 18.28 2.28
N GLU A 136 5.09 19.00 2.36
CA GLU A 136 4.70 19.81 3.52
C GLU A 136 3.50 19.20 4.28
N TYR A 137 2.96 18.09 3.77
CA TYR A 137 1.74 17.48 4.30
C TYR A 137 2.00 16.62 5.53
N ASP A 138 1.43 17.04 6.67
CA ASP A 138 1.35 16.22 7.88
C ASP A 138 0.13 15.28 7.79
N ALA A 139 0.38 14.05 7.31
CA ALA A 139 -0.69 13.11 7.01
C ALA A 139 -1.44 12.66 8.28
N PRO A 140 -2.78 12.73 8.30
CA PRO A 140 -3.57 12.32 9.44
C PRO A 140 -3.49 10.81 9.65
N LEU A 141 -3.62 10.40 10.91
CA LEU A 141 -3.78 8.99 11.24
C LEU A 141 -5.26 8.59 11.07
N PRO A 142 -5.56 7.44 10.42
CA PRO A 142 -6.93 6.99 10.30
C PRO A 142 -7.51 6.56 11.65
N THR A 143 -8.83 6.65 11.77
CA THR A 143 -9.56 5.87 12.78
C THR A 143 -9.60 4.41 12.34
N ILE A 144 -9.38 3.48 13.27
CA ILE A 144 -9.40 2.06 12.98
C ILE A 144 -10.76 1.45 13.34
N ARG A 145 -11.34 0.67 12.43
CA ARG A 145 -12.59 -0.08 12.64
C ARG A 145 -12.41 -1.20 13.66
N GLU A 146 -12.67 -0.90 14.93
CA GLU A 146 -12.59 -1.87 16.02
C GLU A 146 -13.55 -3.06 15.86
N ASP A 147 -14.69 -2.86 15.19
CA ASP A 147 -15.71 -3.89 14.95
C ASP A 147 -15.22 -5.02 14.03
N ILE A 148 -14.22 -4.73 13.19
CA ILE A 148 -13.58 -5.69 12.30
C ILE A 148 -12.42 -6.39 13.02
N LEU A 149 -11.60 -5.64 13.76
CA LEU A 149 -10.49 -6.18 14.57
C LEU A 149 -10.95 -7.26 15.55
N LYS A 150 -12.09 -7.06 16.22
CA LYS A 150 -12.63 -8.05 17.18
C LYS A 150 -13.05 -9.36 16.50
N LYS A 151 -13.50 -9.33 15.25
CA LYS A 151 -13.88 -10.54 14.50
C LYS A 151 -12.67 -11.37 14.09
N ASP A 152 -11.57 -10.74 13.72
CA ASP A 152 -10.34 -11.45 13.36
C ASP A 152 -9.64 -12.05 14.58
N ILE A 153 -9.63 -11.33 15.72
CA ILE A 153 -9.15 -11.88 17.00
C ILE A 153 -10.00 -13.07 17.45
N LEU A 154 -11.34 -13.00 17.32
CA LEU A 154 -12.21 -14.14 17.63
C LEU A 154 -11.96 -15.32 16.67
N ARG A 155 -11.78 -15.06 15.38
CA ARG A 155 -11.47 -16.12 14.39
C ARG A 155 -10.14 -16.80 14.67
N GLU A 156 -9.09 -16.05 14.99
CA GLU A 156 -7.80 -16.63 15.37
C GLU A 156 -7.87 -17.41 16.70
N GLY A 157 -8.63 -16.92 17.67
CA GLY A 157 -8.90 -17.63 18.93
C GLY A 157 -9.59 -18.98 18.70
N ILE A 158 -10.67 -18.99 17.91
CA ILE A 158 -11.43 -20.21 17.57
C ILE A 158 -10.57 -21.20 16.76
N LEU A 159 -9.75 -20.71 15.82
CA LEU A 159 -8.82 -21.56 15.06
C LEU A 159 -7.76 -22.22 15.95
N ARG A 160 -7.22 -21.49 16.93
CA ARG A 160 -6.28 -22.05 17.91
C ARG A 160 -6.92 -23.14 18.76
N GLU A 161 -8.14 -22.91 19.26
CA GLU A 161 -8.88 -23.92 20.03
C GLU A 161 -9.23 -25.16 19.20
N ALA A 162 -9.64 -24.97 17.94
CA ALA A 162 -9.94 -26.09 17.03
C ALA A 162 -8.70 -26.95 16.72
N ILE A 163 -7.51 -26.35 16.56
CA ILE A 163 -6.25 -27.07 16.35
C ILE A 163 -5.85 -27.86 17.61
N VAL A 164 -6.07 -27.29 18.80
CA VAL A 164 -5.81 -27.96 20.07
C VAL A 164 -6.75 -29.16 20.23
N LEU A 165 -8.05 -28.99 20.00
CA LEU A 165 -9.04 -30.08 20.12
C LEU A 165 -8.79 -31.23 19.12
N LYS A 166 -8.37 -30.93 17.90
CA LYS A 166 -8.06 -31.96 16.90
C LYS A 166 -6.84 -32.82 17.30
N ARG A 167 -5.83 -32.22 17.93
CA ARG A 167 -4.67 -32.95 18.46
C ARG A 167 -4.99 -33.88 19.64
N PHE A 168 -6.10 -33.65 20.34
CA PHE A 168 -6.55 -34.51 21.44
C PHE A 168 -7.47 -35.65 20.99
N GLN A 169 -7.94 -35.64 19.74
CA GLN A 169 -8.77 -36.72 19.17
C GLN A 169 -7.95 -37.79 18.42
N ASP A 170 -6.67 -37.51 18.15
CA ASP A 170 -5.73 -38.42 17.48
C ASP A 170 -4.83 -39.20 18.49
N PHE A 171 -5.19 -39.23 19.78
CA PHE A 171 -4.52 -40.00 20.85
C PHE A 171 -5.46 -41.06 21.45
#